data_AF-A0A433SJN4-F1
#
_entry.id   AF-A0A433SJN4-F1
#
_cell.length_a   1.000
_cell.length_b   1.000
_cell.length_c   1.000
_cell.angle_alpha   90.00
_cell.angle_beta   90.00
_cell.angle_gamma   90.00
#
_symmetry.space_group_name_H-M   'P 1'
#
loop_
_entity.id
_entity.type
_entity.pdbx_description
1 polymer ?
#
loop_
_entity_poly.entity_id
_entity_poly.type
_entity_poly.pdbx_seq_one_letter_code
_entity_poly.pdbx_strand_id
1 'polypeptide(L)'
;MDMMKATMLTALLLFVAVAHISATRVCGHVYIWRNYNMTCPRQTNAVCADVYNVTIDWHHGTTCTEYRVLHQCMCSDNQVCPVTDDSHKIYESTIHTRFTCQPKCSLGWCDSSPDKYPLTKVSRAPEFGNRTYNQIDCLCPYHHSPVQTSYYKPATQEFGQVWDANRGSWLTYHTCRDGTKGTGNPCES
;
A
#
# COMPACT_ATOMS: atom_id res chain seq x y z
N MET A 1 -22.49 -55.84 2.15
CA MET A 1 -21.96 -54.96 1.08
C MET A 1 -22.31 -53.49 1.32
N ASP A 2 -22.89 -53.17 2.49
CA ASP A 2 -23.45 -51.84 2.80
C ASP A 2 -22.48 -50.90 3.52
N MET A 3 -21.40 -51.43 4.09
CA MET A 3 -20.39 -50.65 4.83
C MET A 3 -19.52 -49.76 3.91
N MET A 4 -19.33 -50.14 2.64
CA MET A 4 -18.58 -49.33 1.66
C MET A 4 -19.39 -48.13 1.12
N LYS A 5 -20.73 -48.18 1.17
CA LYS A 5 -21.58 -47.06 0.71
C LYS A 5 -21.58 -45.91 1.71
N ALA A 6 -21.58 -46.22 3.01
CA ALA A 6 -21.58 -45.21 4.07
C ALA A 6 -20.28 -44.38 4.08
N THR A 7 -19.13 -45.03 3.91
CA THR A 7 -17.82 -44.35 3.91
C THR A 7 -17.62 -43.42 2.71
N MET A 8 -18.05 -43.83 1.50
CA MET A 8 -18.03 -42.95 0.32
C MET A 8 -18.93 -41.72 0.48
N LEU A 9 -20.10 -41.86 1.12
CA LEU A 9 -21.02 -40.74 1.33
C LEU A 9 -20.43 -39.69 2.29
N THR A 10 -19.79 -40.12 3.38
CA THR A 10 -19.07 -39.22 4.30
C THR A 10 -17.89 -38.53 3.63
N ALA A 11 -17.11 -39.25 2.82
CA ALA A 11 -15.98 -38.66 2.10
C ALA A 11 -16.47 -37.60 1.11
N LEU A 12 -17.53 -37.87 0.36
CA LEU A 12 -18.13 -36.92 -0.59
C LEU A 12 -18.65 -35.65 0.12
N LEU A 13 -19.32 -35.80 1.26
CA LEU A 13 -19.81 -34.67 2.06
C LEU A 13 -18.65 -33.82 2.63
N LEU A 14 -17.56 -34.46 3.07
CA LEU A 14 -16.35 -33.77 3.51
C LEU A 14 -15.67 -33.02 2.36
N PHE A 15 -15.57 -33.61 1.17
CA PHE A 15 -15.02 -32.94 -0.01
C PHE A 15 -15.88 -31.76 -0.46
N VAL A 16 -17.20 -31.88 -0.43
CA VAL A 16 -18.13 -30.77 -0.76
C VAL A 16 -18.02 -29.64 0.27
N ALA A 17 -17.93 -29.96 1.56
CA ALA A 17 -17.75 -28.95 2.62
C ALA A 17 -16.41 -28.23 2.51
N VAL A 18 -15.31 -28.95 2.26
CA VAL A 18 -13.97 -28.34 2.06
C VAL A 18 -13.93 -27.50 0.79
N ALA A 19 -14.59 -27.93 -0.30
CA ALA A 19 -14.69 -27.16 -1.54
C ALA A 19 -15.50 -25.86 -1.37
N HIS A 20 -16.55 -25.85 -0.53
CA HIS A 20 -17.32 -24.63 -0.25
C HIS A 20 -16.55 -23.63 0.61
N ILE A 21 -15.78 -24.10 1.60
CA ILE A 21 -14.95 -23.22 2.45
C ILE A 21 -13.77 -22.62 1.65
N SER A 22 -13.28 -23.34 0.63
CA SER A 22 -12.21 -22.87 -0.27
C SER A 22 -12.63 -21.70 -1.18
N ALA A 23 -13.93 -21.45 -1.35
CA ALA A 23 -14.47 -20.45 -2.27
C ALA A 23 -15.04 -19.20 -1.58
N THR A 24 -15.16 -19.18 -0.25
CA THR A 24 -15.57 -17.98 0.49
C THR A 24 -14.38 -17.04 0.61
N ARG A 25 -14.15 -16.24 -0.43
CA ARG A 25 -13.43 -14.97 -0.24
C ARG A 25 -14.30 -14.14 0.73
N VAL A 26 -13.68 -13.53 1.74
CA VAL A 26 -14.39 -12.84 2.82
C VAL A 26 -14.27 -11.32 2.62
N CYS A 27 -15.40 -10.64 2.65
CA CYS A 27 -15.46 -9.18 2.71
C CYS A 27 -15.00 -8.68 4.08
N GLY A 28 -14.10 -7.69 4.10
CA GLY A 28 -13.63 -7.10 5.35
C GLY A 28 -12.19 -6.61 5.27
N HIS A 29 -11.44 -6.84 6.36
CA HIS A 29 -10.05 -6.41 6.45
C HIS A 29 -9.12 -7.51 5.92
N VAL A 30 -8.32 -7.16 4.92
CA VAL A 30 -7.37 -8.07 4.27
C VAL A 30 -5.95 -7.54 4.51
N TYR A 31 -5.12 -8.35 5.16
CA TYR A 31 -3.73 -8.01 5.47
C TYR A 31 -2.79 -8.92 4.68
N ILE A 32 -1.94 -8.33 3.84
CA ILE A 32 -1.02 -9.04 2.96
C ILE A 32 0.40 -8.57 3.24
N TRP A 33 1.34 -9.52 3.37
CA TRP A 33 2.76 -9.24 3.54
C TRP A 33 3.52 -9.56 2.26
N ARG A 34 4.16 -8.55 1.64
CA ARG A 34 4.99 -8.74 0.44
C ARG A 34 6.43 -9.15 0.78
N ASN A 35 7.00 -8.58 1.83
CA ASN A 35 8.33 -8.95 2.32
C ASN A 35 8.27 -9.23 3.83
N TYR A 36 7.71 -10.39 4.17
CA TYR A 36 7.63 -10.83 5.55
C TYR A 36 9.04 -10.94 6.16
N ASN A 37 9.21 -10.44 7.39
CA ASN A 37 10.46 -10.47 8.15
C ASN A 37 11.63 -9.64 7.57
N MET A 38 11.35 -8.68 6.68
CA MET A 38 12.34 -7.73 6.18
C MET A 38 12.10 -6.37 6.83
N THR A 39 13.15 -5.78 7.41
CA THR A 39 13.08 -4.45 8.03
C THR A 39 13.21 -3.37 6.97
N CYS A 40 12.35 -2.35 7.04
CA CYS A 40 12.49 -1.14 6.26
C CYS A 40 13.83 -0.46 6.59
N PRO A 41 14.50 0.20 5.63
CA PRO A 41 15.82 0.75 5.84
C PRO A 41 15.70 1.93 6.82
N ARG A 42 16.46 1.88 7.91
CA ARG A 42 16.22 2.74 9.09
C ARG A 42 16.30 4.24 8.82
N GLN A 43 17.09 4.64 7.83
CA GLN A 43 17.35 6.04 7.49
C GLN A 43 16.58 6.51 6.26
N THR A 44 15.61 5.74 5.79
CA THR A 44 14.85 6.07 4.60
C THR A 44 13.38 6.23 4.94
N ASN A 45 12.76 7.15 4.23
CA ASN A 45 11.32 7.37 4.30
C ASN A 45 10.59 6.29 3.50
N ALA A 46 10.95 5.03 3.72
CA ALA A 46 10.38 3.89 3.05
C ALA A 46 8.90 3.75 3.40
N VAL A 47 8.08 3.50 2.38
CA VAL A 47 6.69 3.11 2.54
C VAL A 47 6.66 1.71 3.14
N CYS A 48 6.23 1.61 4.40
CA CYS A 48 6.12 0.35 5.10
C CYS A 48 4.79 -0.36 4.83
N ALA A 49 3.75 0.38 4.44
CA ALA A 49 2.49 -0.20 3.99
C ALA A 49 1.73 0.71 3.03
N ASP A 50 0.97 0.08 2.13
CA ASP A 50 -0.09 0.71 1.36
C ASP A 50 -1.43 0.23 1.87
N VAL A 51 -2.38 1.13 2.09
CA VAL A 51 -3.74 0.83 2.51
C VAL A 51 -4.70 1.30 1.44
N TYR A 52 -5.52 0.36 0.96
CA TYR A 52 -6.54 0.61 -0.04
C TYR A 52 -7.93 0.41 0.56
N ASN A 53 -8.83 1.35 0.32
CA ASN A 53 -10.24 1.21 0.60
C ASN A 53 -10.98 1.11 -0.75
N VAL A 54 -11.12 -0.11 -1.25
CA VAL A 54 -11.60 -0.38 -2.61
C VAL A 54 -12.90 -1.15 -2.59
N THR A 55 -13.81 -0.78 -3.48
CA THR A 55 -14.98 -1.61 -3.78
C THR A 55 -14.60 -2.58 -4.89
N ILE A 56 -14.55 -3.87 -4.56
CA ILE A 56 -14.26 -4.93 -5.53
C ILE A 56 -15.58 -5.48 -6.04
N ASP A 57 -15.66 -5.77 -7.34
CA ASP A 57 -16.75 -6.54 -7.93
C ASP A 57 -16.43 -8.03 -7.79
N TRP A 58 -17.33 -8.77 -7.16
CA TRP A 58 -17.21 -10.18 -6.81
C TRP A 58 -17.74 -11.13 -7.90
N HIS A 59 -17.85 -10.63 -9.13
CA HIS A 59 -18.59 -11.26 -10.22
C HIS A 59 -20.09 -11.37 -9.88
N HIS A 60 -20.94 -11.43 -10.91
CA HIS A 60 -22.40 -11.44 -10.75
C HIS A 60 -23.00 -10.17 -10.12
N GLY A 61 -22.30 -9.03 -10.18
CA GLY A 61 -22.82 -7.73 -9.74
C GLY A 61 -22.88 -7.53 -8.24
N THR A 62 -22.33 -8.47 -7.45
CA THR A 62 -22.15 -8.27 -6.01
C THR A 62 -20.89 -7.45 -5.81
N THR A 63 -21.00 -6.26 -5.24
CA THR A 63 -19.84 -5.45 -4.88
C THR A 63 -19.62 -5.49 -3.38
N CYS A 64 -18.37 -5.32 -2.98
CA CYS A 64 -18.04 -5.25 -1.56
C CYS A 64 -16.82 -4.39 -1.31
N THR A 65 -16.92 -3.58 -0.26
CA THR A 65 -15.84 -2.70 0.18
C THR A 65 -14.83 -3.50 0.99
N GLU A 66 -13.58 -3.44 0.56
CA GLU A 66 -12.45 -4.11 1.19
C GLU A 66 -11.48 -3.06 1.74
N TYR A 67 -11.13 -3.23 3.01
CA TYR A 67 -10.00 -2.52 3.62
C TYR A 67 -8.76 -3.42 3.48
N ARG A 68 -7.90 -3.09 2.54
CA ARG A 68 -6.72 -3.89 2.21
C ARG A 68 -5.45 -3.21 2.67
N VAL A 69 -4.70 -3.86 3.55
CA VAL A 69 -3.36 -3.44 3.98
C VAL A 69 -2.31 -4.31 3.30
N LEU A 70 -1.45 -3.68 2.51
CA LEU A 70 -0.29 -4.30 1.89
C LEU A 70 0.97 -3.88 2.65
N HIS A 71 1.43 -4.71 3.58
CA HIS A 71 2.70 -4.49 4.27
C HIS A 71 3.88 -4.79 3.35
N GLN A 72 4.72 -3.78 3.13
CA GLN A 72 5.93 -3.89 2.33
C GLN A 72 7.13 -4.36 3.17
N CYS A 73 7.20 -3.98 4.45
CA CYS A 73 8.31 -4.27 5.37
C CYS A 73 7.92 -3.99 6.83
N MET A 74 8.72 -4.47 7.78
CA MET A 74 8.61 -4.14 9.22
C MET A 74 9.41 -2.88 9.55
N CYS A 75 8.95 -2.07 10.48
CA CYS A 75 9.74 -0.98 11.04
C CYS A 75 10.88 -1.50 11.92
N SER A 76 11.77 -0.60 12.35
CA SER A 76 12.87 -0.92 13.27
C SER A 76 12.41 -1.78 14.43
N ASP A 77 13.29 -2.69 14.86
CA ASP A 77 13.06 -3.54 16.03
C ASP A 77 11.84 -4.46 15.87
N ASN A 78 11.60 -4.89 14.62
CA ASN A 78 10.49 -5.76 14.21
C ASN A 78 9.09 -5.21 14.54
N GLN A 79 8.95 -3.89 14.62
CA GLN A 79 7.65 -3.27 14.82
C GLN A 79 6.80 -3.35 13.54
N VAL A 80 5.51 -3.62 13.70
CA VAL A 80 4.55 -3.57 12.58
C VAL A 80 4.40 -2.11 12.13
N CYS A 81 4.27 -1.90 10.81
CA CYS A 81 4.01 -0.59 10.24
C CYS A 81 2.77 0.07 10.90
N PRO A 82 2.86 1.33 11.35
CA PRO A 82 1.82 1.98 12.17
C PRO A 82 0.61 2.45 11.34
N VAL A 83 -0.11 1.50 10.73
CA VAL A 83 -1.23 1.77 9.79
C VAL A 83 -2.48 2.37 10.43
N THR A 84 -2.52 2.45 11.76
CA THR A 84 -3.60 3.07 12.54
C THR A 84 -3.22 4.45 13.08
N ASP A 85 -1.98 4.91 12.86
CA ASP A 85 -1.49 6.19 13.35
C ASP A 85 -1.49 7.23 12.21
N ASP A 86 -2.36 8.23 12.33
CA ASP A 86 -2.50 9.30 11.33
C ASP A 86 -1.25 10.19 11.22
N SER A 87 -0.37 10.19 12.21
CA SER A 87 0.93 10.89 12.13
C SER A 87 1.88 10.25 11.12
N HIS A 88 1.66 8.98 10.75
CA HIS A 88 2.44 8.24 9.75
C HIS A 88 1.74 8.13 8.39
N LYS A 89 0.49 8.61 8.30
CA LYS A 89 -0.40 8.46 7.15
C LYS A 89 -0.21 9.55 6.11
N ILE A 90 -0.06 9.14 4.86
CA ILE A 90 0.12 10.00 3.69
C ILE A 90 -0.97 9.64 2.69
N TYR A 91 -1.85 10.59 2.35
CA TYR A 91 -2.91 10.36 1.38
C TYR A 91 -2.37 10.42 -0.05
N GLU A 92 -2.49 9.34 -0.81
CA GLU A 92 -2.19 9.33 -2.24
C GLU A 92 -3.47 9.61 -3.04
N SER A 93 -4.58 8.99 -2.63
CA SER A 93 -5.92 9.30 -3.11
C SER A 93 -7.01 9.10 -2.05
N THR A 94 -8.28 9.33 -2.42
CA THR A 94 -9.44 9.02 -1.56
C THR A 94 -9.52 7.56 -1.14
N ILE A 95 -8.97 6.65 -1.96
CA ILE A 95 -9.03 5.20 -1.76
C ILE A 95 -7.66 4.58 -1.48
N HIS A 96 -6.58 5.35 -1.51
CA HIS A 96 -5.21 4.85 -1.32
C HIS A 96 -4.44 5.75 -0.37
N THR A 97 -3.95 5.15 0.70
CA THR A 97 -3.09 5.80 1.69
C THR A 97 -1.80 5.02 1.84
N ARG A 98 -0.71 5.73 2.12
CA ARG A 98 0.62 5.17 2.34
C ARG A 98 1.04 5.45 3.75
N PHE A 99 1.79 4.54 4.33
CA PHE A 99 2.35 4.66 5.68
C PHE A 99 3.86 4.50 5.64
N THR A 100 4.55 5.28 6.45
CA THR A 100 6.00 5.18 6.64
C THR A 100 6.33 4.89 8.09
N CYS A 101 7.52 4.34 8.36
CA CYS A 101 7.93 4.03 9.73
C CYS A 101 8.29 5.26 10.56
N GLN A 102 8.61 6.38 9.90
CA GLN A 102 8.81 7.67 10.54
C GLN A 102 7.53 8.50 10.43
N PRO A 103 7.27 9.43 11.35
CA PRO A 103 6.12 10.32 11.23
C PRO A 103 6.22 11.12 9.92
N LYS A 104 5.11 11.34 9.22
CA LYS A 104 5.08 12.12 7.97
C LYS A 104 5.65 13.52 8.14
N CYS A 105 5.58 14.05 9.36
CA CYS A 105 6.18 15.30 9.79
C CYS A 105 7.70 15.40 9.61
N SER A 106 8.42 14.27 9.59
CA SER A 106 9.85 14.28 9.29
C SER A 106 10.13 14.54 7.81
N LEU A 107 9.10 14.50 6.97
CA LEU A 107 9.18 14.80 5.54
C LEU A 107 8.96 16.30 5.34
N GLY A 108 9.89 16.95 4.66
CA GLY A 108 9.69 18.33 4.21
C GLY A 108 8.66 18.41 3.07
N TRP A 109 8.18 19.62 2.79
CA TRP A 109 7.42 19.87 1.56
C TRP A 109 8.28 19.66 0.32
N CYS A 110 7.69 19.09 -0.72
CA CYS A 110 8.35 19.05 -2.02
C CYS A 110 8.57 20.48 -2.53
N ASP A 111 9.77 20.75 -3.05
CA ASP A 111 10.02 22.00 -3.77
C ASP A 111 9.31 21.94 -5.13
N SER A 112 8.76 23.06 -5.58
CA SER A 112 7.91 23.14 -6.78
C SER A 112 8.67 22.94 -8.11
N SER A 113 9.93 22.47 -8.06
CA SER A 113 10.71 22.15 -9.24
C SER A 113 10.50 20.68 -9.62
N PRO A 114 9.77 20.39 -10.72
CA PRO A 114 9.53 19.02 -11.18
C PRO A 114 10.82 18.26 -11.53
N ASP A 115 11.93 18.97 -11.72
CA ASP A 115 13.21 18.42 -12.20
C ASP A 115 14.15 17.97 -11.08
N LYS A 116 13.87 18.27 -9.80
CA LYS A 116 14.84 18.05 -8.71
C LYS A 116 14.56 16.88 -7.78
N TYR A 117 13.30 16.47 -7.55
CA TYR A 117 13.01 15.37 -6.61
C TYR A 117 11.74 14.59 -7.00
N PRO A 118 11.85 13.31 -7.40
CA PRO A 118 10.67 12.46 -7.46
C PRO A 118 10.16 12.23 -6.03
N LEU A 119 8.88 12.49 -5.81
CA LEU A 119 8.21 12.37 -4.52
C LEU A 119 8.17 10.93 -4.03
N THR A 120 7.98 10.00 -4.95
CA THR A 120 8.19 8.57 -4.70
C THR A 120 9.33 8.09 -5.58
N LYS A 121 10.42 7.66 -4.94
CA LYS A 121 11.50 6.96 -5.61
C LYS A 121 11.39 5.49 -5.28
N VAL A 122 11.58 4.66 -6.29
CA VAL A 122 11.88 3.26 -6.04
C VAL A 122 13.38 3.15 -5.80
N SER A 123 13.76 2.88 -4.56
CA SER A 123 15.16 2.79 -4.11
C SER A 123 15.54 1.32 -3.92
N ARG A 124 16.83 1.01 -4.08
CA ARG A 124 17.40 -0.29 -3.70
C ARG A 124 18.15 -0.12 -2.39
N ALA A 125 17.95 -1.04 -1.47
CA ALA A 125 18.67 -1.06 -0.20
C ALA A 125 19.29 -2.46 0.03
N PRO A 126 20.57 -2.53 0.43
CA PRO A 126 21.21 -3.78 0.83
C PRO A 126 20.43 -4.53 1.93
N GLU A 127 19.81 -3.78 2.84
CA GLU A 127 18.96 -4.28 3.93
C GLU A 127 17.73 -5.04 3.42
N PHE A 128 17.34 -4.78 2.17
CA PHE A 128 16.30 -5.53 1.47
C PHE A 128 16.84 -6.66 0.59
N GLY A 129 18.07 -7.13 0.80
CA GLY A 129 18.70 -8.08 -0.11
C GLY A 129 18.79 -7.53 -1.54
N ASN A 130 19.06 -6.22 -1.67
CA ASN A 130 19.06 -5.46 -2.93
C ASN A 130 17.71 -5.41 -3.66
N ARG A 131 16.60 -5.72 -2.99
CA ARG A 131 15.26 -5.51 -3.54
C ARG A 131 14.89 -4.03 -3.53
N THR A 132 13.92 -3.70 -4.37
CA THR A 132 13.39 -2.36 -4.47
C THR A 132 12.26 -2.10 -3.48
N TYR A 133 12.21 -0.88 -2.97
CA TYR A 133 11.13 -0.40 -2.10
C TYR A 133 10.69 1.00 -2.54
N ASN A 134 9.43 1.33 -2.28
CA ASN A 134 8.91 2.67 -2.48
C ASN A 134 9.38 3.56 -1.33
N GLN A 135 9.95 4.72 -1.64
CA GLN A 135 10.40 5.72 -0.70
C GLN A 135 9.68 7.04 -0.96
N ILE A 136 9.23 7.74 0.07
CA ILE A 136 8.62 9.07 -0.05
C ILE A 136 9.59 10.13 0.46
N ASP A 137 10.17 10.92 -0.42
CA ASP A 137 11.21 11.89 -0.01
C ASP A 137 10.64 13.21 0.54
N CYS A 138 9.44 13.58 0.12
CA CYS A 138 8.79 14.83 0.51
C CYS A 138 7.25 14.73 0.41
N LEU A 139 6.54 15.71 0.96
CA LEU A 139 5.08 15.77 0.93
C LEU A 139 4.57 16.76 -0.13
N CYS A 140 3.48 16.39 -0.81
CA CYS A 140 2.65 17.35 -1.54
C CYS A 140 1.59 17.95 -0.63
N PRO A 141 1.11 19.17 -0.91
CA PRO A 141 -0.01 19.79 -0.18
C PRO A 141 -1.23 18.88 0.01
N TYR A 142 -1.60 18.08 -0.99
CA TYR A 142 -2.76 17.19 -0.93
C TYR A 142 -2.54 15.86 -0.19
N HIS A 143 -1.34 15.63 0.36
CA HIS A 143 -1.06 14.45 1.20
C HIS A 143 -1.69 14.50 2.60
N HIS A 144 -2.17 15.68 3.02
CA HIS A 144 -2.67 15.91 4.38
C HIS A 144 -4.09 15.42 4.56
N SER A 145 -4.93 15.59 3.54
CA SER A 145 -6.30 15.15 3.59
C SER A 145 -6.83 14.96 2.17
N PRO A 146 -7.60 13.89 1.91
CA PRO A 146 -8.34 13.81 0.69
C PRO A 146 -9.48 14.82 0.82
N VAL A 147 -9.39 15.95 0.12
CA VAL A 147 -10.52 16.88 0.01
C VAL A 147 -11.71 16.07 -0.51
N GLN A 148 -12.73 15.83 0.33
CA GLN A 148 -13.93 15.08 -0.03
C GLN A 148 -14.85 15.91 -0.92
N THR A 149 -14.35 16.37 -2.05
CA THR A 149 -15.15 16.92 -3.12
C THR A 149 -15.31 15.87 -4.21
N SER A 150 -16.36 15.99 -5.01
CA SER A 150 -16.60 15.15 -6.20
C SER A 150 -15.44 15.19 -7.22
N TYR A 151 -14.47 16.09 -7.04
CA TYR A 151 -13.31 16.30 -7.90
C TYR A 151 -11.97 16.10 -7.16
N TYR A 152 -11.90 15.17 -6.20
CA TYR A 152 -10.61 14.88 -5.57
C TYR A 152 -9.57 14.47 -6.64
N LYS A 153 -8.51 15.26 -6.73
CA LYS A 153 -7.37 15.01 -7.59
C LYS A 153 -6.32 14.23 -6.78
N PRO A 154 -5.74 13.14 -7.32
CA PRO A 154 -4.59 12.49 -6.70
C PRO A 154 -3.53 13.52 -6.33
N ALA A 155 -2.90 13.34 -5.17
CA ALA A 155 -1.89 14.28 -4.69
C ALA A 155 -0.65 14.29 -5.60
N THR A 156 -0.37 13.15 -6.22
CA THR A 156 0.73 12.99 -7.15
C THR A 156 0.25 12.71 -8.57
N GLN A 157 1.15 12.90 -9.54
CA GLN A 157 0.99 12.45 -10.91
C GLN A 157 2.25 11.72 -11.37
N GLU A 158 2.09 10.80 -12.31
CA GLU A 158 3.22 10.14 -12.95
C GLU A 158 4.08 11.18 -13.69
N PHE A 159 5.37 11.17 -13.39
CA PHE A 159 6.38 12.04 -14.01
C PHE A 159 7.22 11.29 -15.05
N GLY A 160 7.49 10.01 -14.80
CA GLY A 160 8.28 9.20 -15.70
C GLY A 160 8.44 7.78 -15.22
N GLN A 161 9.12 6.96 -16.01
CA GLN A 161 9.38 5.57 -15.69
C GLN A 161 10.84 5.21 -15.95
N VAL A 162 11.43 4.35 -15.13
CA VAL A 162 12.71 3.70 -15.44
C VAL A 162 12.56 2.19 -15.42
N TRP A 163 13.16 1.50 -16.37
CA TRP A 163 13.18 0.05 -16.36
C TRP A 163 14.09 -0.48 -15.26
N ASP A 164 13.57 -1.32 -14.35
CA ASP A 164 14.39 -2.08 -13.41
C ASP A 164 14.58 -3.51 -13.91
N ALA A 165 15.77 -3.76 -14.45
CA ALA A 165 16.16 -5.07 -14.95
C ALA A 165 16.19 -6.17 -13.86
N ASN A 166 16.41 -5.83 -12.59
CA ASN A 166 16.38 -6.81 -11.49
C ASN A 166 14.96 -7.25 -11.16
N ARG A 167 13.98 -6.39 -11.44
CA ARG A 167 12.56 -6.64 -11.17
C ARG A 167 11.80 -7.12 -12.41
N GLY A 168 12.37 -6.92 -13.60
CA GLY A 168 11.69 -7.17 -14.87
C GLY A 168 10.45 -6.28 -15.04
N SER A 169 10.47 -5.07 -14.48
CA SER A 169 9.32 -4.16 -14.50
C SER A 169 9.74 -2.69 -14.57
N TRP A 170 8.87 -1.85 -15.12
CA TRP A 170 9.01 -0.39 -15.06
C TRP A 170 8.75 0.11 -13.64
N LEU A 171 9.60 1.02 -13.18
CA LEU A 171 9.47 1.77 -11.94
C LEU A 171 8.88 3.14 -12.28
N THR A 172 7.75 3.47 -11.67
CA THR A 172 7.08 4.74 -11.90
C THR A 172 7.53 5.78 -10.88
N TYR A 173 7.90 6.96 -11.37
CA TYR A 173 8.21 8.13 -10.56
C TYR A 173 7.01 9.06 -10.53
N HIS A 174 6.80 9.67 -9.37
CA HIS A 174 5.69 10.58 -9.15
C HIS A 174 6.19 11.97 -8.74
N THR A 175 5.47 13.00 -9.17
CA THR A 175 5.66 14.40 -8.75
C THR A 175 4.36 14.96 -8.20
N CYS A 176 4.40 16.12 -7.53
CA CYS A 176 3.17 16.79 -7.08
C CYS A 176 2.33 17.23 -8.26
N ARG A 177 1.04 16.88 -8.23
CA ARG A 177 0.14 17.08 -9.37
C ARG A 177 -0.03 18.54 -9.76
N ASP A 178 -0.24 19.40 -8.78
CA ASP A 178 -0.57 20.81 -9.04
C ASP A 178 0.68 21.71 -9.05
N GLY A 179 1.89 21.15 -8.94
CA GLY A 179 3.14 21.91 -8.82
C GLY A 179 3.18 22.87 -7.62
N THR A 180 2.19 22.79 -6.73
CA THR A 180 2.03 23.68 -5.59
C THR A 180 3.05 23.32 -4.51
N LYS A 181 3.70 24.36 -4.00
CA LYS A 181 4.59 24.26 -2.85
C LYS A 181 3.74 24.30 -1.59
N GLY A 182 3.94 23.34 -0.69
CA GLY A 182 3.35 23.42 0.63
C GLY A 182 3.96 24.56 1.43
N THR A 183 3.15 25.19 2.27
CA THR A 183 3.57 26.27 3.17
C THR A 183 3.33 25.84 4.62
N GLY A 184 4.15 26.35 5.54
CA GLY A 184 4.03 26.03 6.96
C GLY A 184 4.61 24.67 7.36
N ASN A 185 4.26 24.21 8.56
CA ASN A 185 4.69 22.93 9.11
C ASN A 185 3.78 21.80 8.58
N PRO A 186 4.30 20.73 7.96
CA PRO A 186 3.49 19.59 7.54
C PRO A 186 2.66 18.96 8.67
N CYS A 187 3.02 19.14 9.94
CA CYS A 187 2.20 18.64 11.05
C CYS A 187 0.94 19.47 11.35
N GLU A 188 0.87 20.70 10.85
CA GLU A 188 -0.16 21.68 11.23
C GLU A 188 -1.22 21.89 10.15
N SER A 189 -1.06 21.20 9.01
CA SER A 189 -1.92 21.29 7.82
C SER A 189 -2.81 20.06 7.61
#